data_AF-A0A378A1I3-F1
#
_entry.id   AF-A0A378A1I3-F1
#
_cell.length_a   1.000
_cell.length_b   1.000
_cell.length_c   1.000
_cell.angle_alpha   90.00
_cell.angle_beta   90.00
_cell.angle_gamma   90.00
#
_symmetry.space_group_name_H-M   'P 1'
#
loop_
_entity.id
_entity.type
_entity.pdbx_description
1 polymer ?
#
loop_
_entity_poly.entity_id
_entity_poly.type
_entity_poly.pdbx_seq_one_letter_code
_entity_poly.pdbx_strand_id
1 'polypeptide(L)'
;MVKEFGLMVFMAGVGLSAGAGINNGLGAVGGQMLAAGLIVSLVPVVICFLFGAYVLRMNRAMLFGAMMGARTCAPAMEIISDTARSNIPALGYAGTYAIANVLLTLAGTLIVIIWPGLQ
;
A
#
# COMPACT_ATOMS: atom_id res chain seq x y z
N MET A 1 -12.08 -19.04 5.38
CA MET A 1 -11.33 -20.32 5.45
C MET A 1 -10.41 -20.56 4.24
N VAL A 2 -10.87 -21.07 3.08
CA VAL A 2 -9.96 -21.36 1.94
C VAL A 2 -9.26 -20.10 1.40
N LYS A 3 -9.99 -18.99 1.31
CA LYS A 3 -9.45 -17.71 0.81
C LYS A 3 -8.37 -17.12 1.73
N GLU A 4 -8.59 -17.18 3.04
CA GLU A 4 -7.62 -16.74 4.05
C GLU A 4 -6.37 -17.62 4.04
N PHE A 5 -6.54 -18.94 3.92
CA PHE A 5 -5.42 -19.86 3.80
C PHE A 5 -4.58 -19.59 2.54
N GLY A 6 -5.24 -19.39 1.39
CA GLY A 6 -4.58 -19.00 0.14
C GLY A 6 -3.83 -17.67 0.27
N LEU A 7 -4.43 -16.68 0.93
CA LEU A 7 -3.80 -15.39 1.19
C LEU A 7 -2.57 -15.52 2.11
N MET A 8 -2.65 -16.32 3.16
CA MET A 8 -1.54 -16.56 4.09
C MET A 8 -0.35 -17.20 3.35
N VAL A 9 -0.60 -18.21 2.52
CA VAL A 9 0.44 -18.85 1.70
C VAL A 9 1.03 -17.87 0.67
N PHE A 10 0.19 -17.06 0.03
CA PHE A 10 0.63 -16.01 -0.89
C PHE A 10 1.54 -14.99 -0.21
N MET A 11 1.13 -14.47 0.95
CA MET A 11 1.91 -13.49 1.72
C MET A 11 3.23 -14.09 2.23
N ALA A 12 3.23 -15.35 2.65
CA ALA A 12 4.46 -16.06 3.02
C ALA A 12 5.43 -16.17 1.83
N GLY A 13 4.92 -16.49 0.63
CA GLY A 13 5.71 -16.56 -0.60
C GLY A 13 6.29 -15.19 -1.02
N VAL A 14 5.47 -14.14 -1.03
CA VAL A 14 5.92 -12.77 -1.33
C VAL A 14 6.97 -12.30 -0.31
N GLY A 15 6.77 -12.60 0.98
CA GLY A 15 7.71 -12.27 2.04
C GLY A 15 9.06 -12.96 1.88
N LEU A 16 9.07 -14.27 1.59
CA LEU A 16 10.30 -15.03 1.33
C LEU A 16 11.03 -14.52 0.08
N SER A 17 10.30 -14.21 -1.00
CA SER A 17 10.88 -13.68 -2.24
C SER A 17 11.48 -12.29 -2.05
N ALA A 18 10.78 -11.38 -1.36
CA ALA A 18 11.30 -10.06 -1.01
C ALA A 18 12.51 -10.14 -0.06
N GLY A 19 12.51 -11.10 0.87
CA GLY A 19 13.61 -11.35 1.80
C GLY A 19 14.83 -12.05 1.20
N ALA A 20 14.70 -12.74 0.06
CA ALA A 20 15.83 -13.39 -0.60
C ALA A 20 16.88 -12.39 -1.11
N GLY A 21 16.47 -11.15 -1.44
CA GLY A 21 17.37 -10.08 -1.88
C GLY A 21 18.01 -9.27 -0.74
N ILE A 22 17.66 -9.55 0.52
CA ILE A 22 18.13 -8.77 1.67
C ILE A 22 19.64 -8.89 1.87
N ASN A 23 20.23 -10.05 1.60
CA ASN A 23 21.68 -10.30 1.72
C ASN A 23 22.53 -9.42 0.78
N ASN A 24 22.05 -9.15 -0.43
CA ASN A 24 22.72 -8.29 -1.40
C ASN A 24 22.59 -6.80 -1.04
N GLY A 25 21.50 -6.40 -0.40
CA GLY A 25 21.26 -5.02 0.05
C GLY A 25 21.90 -4.68 1.39
N LEU A 26 22.12 -5.67 2.27
CA LEU A 26 22.50 -5.45 3.68
C LEU A 26 23.96 -5.05 3.93
N GLY A 27 24.79 -4.91 2.88
CA GLY A 27 26.19 -4.50 2.99
C GLY A 27 26.39 -3.06 3.49
N ALA A 28 27.14 -2.22 2.78
CA ALA A 28 27.53 -0.90 3.26
C ALA A 28 26.37 0.12 3.44
N VAL A 29 25.23 -0.07 2.76
CA VAL A 29 24.11 0.89 2.71
C VAL A 29 22.78 0.28 3.20
N GLY A 30 22.81 -0.98 3.64
CA GLY A 30 21.61 -1.74 3.97
C GLY A 30 20.76 -1.14 5.07
N GLY A 31 21.39 -0.67 6.14
CA GLY A 31 20.70 0.00 7.24
C GLY A 31 19.99 1.29 6.80
N GLN A 32 20.62 2.07 5.91
CA GLN A 32 20.03 3.30 5.38
C GLN A 32 18.89 3.01 4.40
N MET A 33 19.01 1.99 3.55
CA MET A 33 17.92 1.58 2.64
C MET A 33 16.71 1.03 3.40
N LEU A 34 16.94 0.24 4.44
CA LEU A 34 15.87 -0.24 5.33
C LEU A 34 15.19 0.92 6.05
N ALA A 35 15.97 1.84 6.63
CA ALA A 35 15.42 3.01 7.31
C ALA A 35 14.65 3.93 6.34
N ALA A 36 15.19 4.19 5.16
CA ALA A 36 14.53 5.00 4.14
C ALA A 36 13.23 4.32 3.65
N GLY A 37 13.25 3.02 3.38
CA GLY A 37 12.06 2.26 2.99
C GLY A 37 10.99 2.22 4.08
N LEU A 38 11.40 2.07 5.35
CA LEU A 38 10.54 2.16 6.52
C LEU A 38 9.86 3.53 6.60
N ILE A 39 10.64 4.61 6.54
CA ILE A 39 10.16 5.99 6.63
C ILE A 39 9.21 6.29 5.47
N VAL A 40 9.61 6.01 4.23
CA VAL A 40 8.78 6.24 3.04
C VAL A 40 7.50 5.40 3.07
N SER A 41 7.50 4.23 3.71
CA SER A 41 6.29 3.40 3.81
C SER A 41 5.35 3.82 4.94
N LEU A 42 5.88 4.25 6.09
CA LEU A 42 5.11 4.57 7.29
C LEU A 42 4.65 6.02 7.33
N VAL A 43 5.52 6.96 7.01
CA VAL A 43 5.23 8.40 7.14
C VAL A 43 4.01 8.81 6.32
N PRO A 44 3.86 8.43 5.03
CA PRO A 44 2.69 8.83 4.26
C PRO A 44 1.40 8.22 4.82
N VAL A 45 1.45 6.98 5.31
CA VAL A 45 0.29 6.29 5.88
C VAL A 45 -0.17 6.99 7.16
N VAL A 46 0.77 7.32 8.04
CA VAL A 46 0.49 8.01 9.30
C VAL A 46 -0.07 9.41 9.03
N ILE A 47 0.52 10.16 8.10
CA ILE A 47 0.04 11.49 7.71
C ILE A 47 -1.37 11.40 7.11
N CYS A 48 -1.60 10.49 6.16
CA CYS A 48 -2.92 10.28 5.56
C CYS A 48 -3.98 9.91 6.60
N PHE A 49 -3.63 9.04 7.56
CA PHE A 49 -4.54 8.67 8.64
C PHE A 49 -4.87 9.87 9.53
N LEU A 50 -3.86 10.61 9.99
CA LEU A 50 -4.05 11.79 10.83
C LEU A 50 -4.88 12.86 10.10
N PHE A 51 -4.56 13.15 8.84
CA PHE A 51 -5.29 14.13 8.05
C PHE A 51 -6.74 13.71 7.83
N GLY A 52 -6.98 12.46 7.46
CA GLY A 52 -8.33 11.93 7.25
C GLY A 52 -9.17 11.87 8.53
N ALA A 53 -8.56 11.53 9.65
CA ALA A 53 -9.25 11.40 10.93
C ALA A 53 -9.54 12.77 11.58
N TYR A 54 -8.56 13.69 11.56
CA TYR A 54 -8.65 14.94 12.34
C TYR A 54 -9.08 16.14 11.51
N VAL A 55 -8.68 16.25 10.23
CA VAL A 55 -9.05 17.39 9.37
C VAL A 55 -10.35 17.10 8.63
N LEU A 56 -10.42 15.97 7.91
CA LEU A 56 -11.59 15.61 7.12
C LEU A 56 -12.72 14.97 7.95
N ARG A 57 -12.46 14.63 9.23
CA ARG A 57 -13.41 14.00 10.16
C ARG A 57 -14.14 12.79 9.56
N MET A 58 -13.43 12.01 8.73
CA MET A 58 -14.01 10.86 8.05
C MET A 58 -14.31 9.72 9.04
N ASN A 59 -15.33 8.92 8.74
CA ASN A 59 -15.57 7.68 9.46
C ASN A 59 -14.33 6.78 9.35
N ARG A 60 -13.82 6.32 10.49
CA ARG A 60 -12.61 5.49 10.59
C ARG A 60 -12.70 4.25 9.69
N ALA A 61 -13.87 3.62 9.58
CA ALA A 61 -14.07 2.46 8.70
C ALA A 61 -13.87 2.80 7.21
N MET A 62 -14.39 3.96 6.78
CA MET A 62 -14.21 4.45 5.40
C MET A 62 -12.76 4.86 5.15
N LEU A 63 -12.12 5.50 6.13
CA LEU A 63 -10.73 5.93 6.04
C LEU A 63 -9.78 4.75 5.89
N PHE A 64 -9.97 3.67 6.66
CA PHE A 64 -9.20 2.44 6.49
C PHE A 64 -9.36 1.84 5.10
N GLY A 65 -10.60 1.79 4.58
CA GLY A 65 -10.86 1.35 3.20
C GLY A 65 -10.17 2.20 2.15
N ALA A 66 -10.22 3.52 2.30
CA ALA A 66 -9.57 4.49 1.43
C ALA A 66 -8.04 4.36 1.44
N MET A 67 -7.43 4.12 2.61
CA MET A 67 -5.99 3.88 2.71
C MET A 67 -5.58 2.57 2.04
N MET A 68 -6.39 1.51 2.16
CA MET A 68 -6.10 0.25 1.46
C MET A 68 -6.24 0.39 -0.06
N GLY A 69 -7.18 1.20 -0.54
CA GLY A 69 -7.31 1.50 -1.97
C GLY A 69 -6.13 2.30 -2.49
N ALA A 70 -5.68 3.32 -1.74
CA ALA A 70 -4.47 4.08 -2.06
C ALA A 70 -3.19 3.22 -2.05
N ARG A 71 -3.11 2.22 -1.16
CA ARG A 71 -2.01 1.24 -1.13
C ARG A 71 -2.21 0.06 -2.08
N THR A 72 -3.29 0.05 -2.87
CA THR A 72 -3.62 -1.05 -3.80
C THR A 72 -3.64 -2.43 -3.13
N CYS A 73 -3.93 -2.47 -1.83
CA CYS A 73 -3.87 -3.67 -1.00
C CYS A 73 -5.27 -4.29 -0.82
N ALA A 74 -5.74 -4.97 -1.86
CA ALA A 74 -7.00 -5.75 -1.84
C ALA A 74 -7.14 -6.72 -0.65
N PRO A 75 -6.12 -7.51 -0.26
CA PRO A 75 -6.30 -8.49 0.82
C PRO A 75 -6.51 -7.85 2.20
N ALA A 76 -5.85 -6.72 2.45
CA ALA A 76 -6.02 -6.00 3.71
C ALA A 76 -7.40 -5.34 3.80
N MET A 77 -7.94 -4.87 2.66
CA MET A 77 -9.29 -4.32 2.58
C MET A 77 -10.35 -5.38 2.95
N GLU A 78 -10.18 -6.61 2.50
CA GLU A 78 -11.13 -7.68 2.80
C GLU A 78 -11.16 -8.02 4.28
N ILE A 79 -10.00 -8.14 4.92
CA ILE A 79 -9.90 -8.39 6.37
C ILE A 79 -10.57 -7.25 7.15
N ILE A 80 -10.36 -5.99 6.73
CA ILE A 80 -10.99 -4.83 7.38
C ILE A 80 -12.50 -4.83 7.16
N SER A 81 -12.98 -5.17 5.96
CA SER A 81 -14.42 -5.22 5.66
C SER A 81 -15.12 -6.31 6.48
N ASP A 82 -14.46 -7.47 6.64
CA ASP A 82 -14.95 -8.57 7.47
C ASP A 82 -14.98 -8.18 8.96
N THR A 83 -13.89 -7.56 9.45
CA THR A 83 -13.80 -7.07 10.83
C THR A 83 -14.81 -5.97 11.13
N ALA A 84 -15.03 -5.04 10.19
CA ALA A 84 -15.97 -3.95 10.32
C ALA A 84 -17.44 -4.41 10.20
N ARG A 85 -17.68 -5.65 9.75
CA ARG A 85 -19.02 -6.21 9.44
C ARG A 85 -19.89 -5.23 8.61
N SER A 86 -19.26 -4.48 7.73
CA SER A 86 -19.89 -3.36 7.04
C SER A 86 -19.22 -3.11 5.69
N ASN A 87 -20.00 -2.64 4.71
CA ASN A 87 -19.51 -2.27 3.37
C ASN A 87 -18.97 -0.84 3.30
N ILE A 88 -18.98 -0.09 4.41
CA ILE A 88 -18.44 1.28 4.49
C ILE A 88 -16.96 1.36 4.06
N PRO A 89 -16.07 0.41 4.44
CA PRO A 89 -14.68 0.39 3.94
C PRO A 89 -14.60 0.18 2.42
N ALA A 90 -15.47 -0.65 1.84
CA ALA A 90 -15.47 -0.91 0.40
C ALA A 90 -15.79 0.34 -0.42
N LEU A 91 -16.66 1.19 0.11
CA LEU A 91 -16.99 2.49 -0.47
C LEU A 91 -15.78 3.42 -0.58
N GLY A 92 -14.94 3.47 0.47
CA GLY A 92 -13.69 4.22 0.45
C GLY A 92 -12.62 3.62 -0.48
N TYR A 93 -12.58 2.29 -0.57
CA TYR A 93 -11.61 1.56 -1.39
C TYR A 93 -11.81 1.80 -2.90
N ALA A 94 -13.04 1.72 -3.40
CA ALA A 94 -13.31 1.76 -4.84
C ALA A 94 -12.81 3.06 -5.50
N GLY A 95 -13.15 4.22 -4.92
CA GLY A 95 -12.75 5.52 -5.45
C GLY A 95 -11.24 5.74 -5.37
N THR A 96 -10.63 5.42 -4.23
CA THR A 96 -9.18 5.61 -4.03
C THR A 96 -8.34 4.66 -4.87
N TYR A 97 -8.77 3.42 -5.06
CA TYR A 97 -8.10 2.45 -5.92
C TYR A 97 -8.11 2.89 -7.39
N ALA A 98 -9.23 3.39 -7.89
CA ALA A 98 -9.33 3.92 -9.25
C ALA A 98 -8.36 5.10 -9.47
N ILE A 99 -8.37 6.06 -8.53
CA ILE A 99 -7.47 7.22 -8.59
C ILE A 99 -6.00 6.77 -8.50
N ALA A 100 -5.67 5.83 -7.62
CA ALA A 100 -4.32 5.31 -7.47
C ALA A 100 -3.79 4.69 -8.77
N ASN A 101 -4.60 3.88 -9.44
CA ASN A 101 -4.20 3.27 -10.72
C ASN A 101 -4.04 4.29 -11.85
N VAL A 102 -4.92 5.30 -11.92
CA VAL A 102 -4.79 6.39 -12.90
C VAL A 102 -3.50 7.18 -12.65
N LEU A 103 -3.25 7.58 -11.40
CA LEU A 103 -2.02 8.28 -11.02
C LEU A 103 -0.78 7.44 -11.27
N LEU A 104 -0.82 6.13 -10.97
CA LEU A 104 0.30 5.22 -11.25
C LEU A 104 0.59 5.14 -12.75
N THR A 105 -0.45 5.04 -13.57
CA THR A 105 -0.33 4.99 -15.03
C THR A 105 0.28 6.30 -15.56
N LEU A 106 -0.25 7.45 -15.12
CA LEU A 106 0.25 8.77 -15.51
C LEU A 106 1.69 9.00 -15.03
N ALA A 107 1.99 8.66 -13.78
CA ALA A 107 3.34 8.77 -13.22
C ALA A 107 4.33 7.91 -13.99
N GLY A 108 3.95 6.67 -14.34
CA GLY A 108 4.77 5.79 -15.19
C GLY A 108 5.08 6.44 -16.54
N THR A 109 4.05 6.94 -17.23
CA THR A 109 4.24 7.64 -18.51
C THR A 109 5.11 8.89 -18.37
N LEU A 110 4.91 9.71 -17.34
CA LEU A 110 5.69 10.91 -17.09
C LEU A 110 7.16 10.60 -16.79
N ILE A 111 7.43 9.59 -15.96
CA ILE A 111 8.80 9.16 -15.66
C ILE A 111 9.52 8.73 -16.95
N VAL A 112 8.86 7.95 -17.81
CA VAL A 112 9.44 7.51 -19.09
C VAL A 112 9.73 8.69 -20.02
N ILE A 113 8.86 9.69 -20.09
CA ILE A 113 9.05 10.87 -20.94
C ILE A 113 10.16 11.78 -20.39
N ILE A 114 10.22 11.95 -19.06
CA ILE A 114 11.15 12.87 -18.39
C ILE A 114 12.56 12.29 -18.30
N TRP A 115 12.72 10.96 -18.25
CA TRP A 115 14.01 10.28 -18.14
C TRP A 115 14.63 10.04 -19.54
N PRO A 116 15.50 10.94 -20.06
CA PRO A 116 15.98 10.87 -21.44
C PRO A 116 17.19 9.92 -21.59
N GLY A 117 17.55 9.15 -20.55
CA GLY A 117 18.85 8.49 -20.40
C GLY A 117 18.87 6.98 -20.55
N LEU A 118 17.93 6.37 -21.28
CA LEU A 118 17.93 4.91 -21.54
C LEU A 118 17.51 4.55 -22.98
N GLN A 119 17.85 5.43 -23.93
CA GLN A 119 18.08 5.08 -25.34
C GLN A 119 19.59 5.11 -25.60
#